data_AF-X1GUK0-F1
#
_entry.id   AF-X1GUK0-F1
#
_cell.length_a   1.000
_cell.length_b   1.000
_cell.length_c   1.000
_cell.angle_alpha   90.00
_cell.angle_beta   90.00
_cell.angle_gamma   90.00
#
_symmetry.space_group_name_H-M   'P 1'
#
loop_
_entity.id
_entity.type
_entity.pdbx_description
1 polymer ?
#
loop_
_entity_poly.entity_id
_entity_poly.type
_entity_poly.pdbx_seq_one_letter_code
_entity_poly.pdbx_strand_id
1 'polypeptide(L)' 'MELRTRIFDLYYGKYGGLGELAEAMGIARSQVYRVRKGERRVNGKFIVGAVKAFPGYKLDDLFYVGGKR' A
#
# COMPACT_ATOMS: atom_id res chain seq x y z
N MET A 1 5.98 -14.35 9.95
CA MET A 1 5.89 -14.07 8.50
C MET A 1 4.70 -13.14 8.28
N GLU A 2 4.91 -11.94 7.76
CA GLU A 2 3.85 -10.93 7.56
C GLU A 2 3.93 -10.35 6.15
N LEU A 3 2.77 -10.10 5.53
CA LEU A 3 2.68 -9.42 4.25
C LEU A 3 2.97 -7.93 4.45
N ARG A 4 4.00 -7.43 3.76
CA ARG A 4 4.42 -6.03 3.73
C ARG A 4 4.21 -5.47 2.32
N THR A 5 4.33 -4.16 2.18
CA THR A 5 4.07 -3.47 0.91
C THR A 5 5.22 -2.56 0.52
N ARG A 6 5.48 -2.45 -0.79
CA ARG A 6 6.43 -1.53 -1.42
C ARG A 6 5.76 -0.28 -1.97
N ILE A 7 4.44 -0.14 -1.81
CA ILE A 7 3.71 0.96 -2.43
C ILE A 7 4.17 2.33 -1.90
N PHE A 8 4.74 2.39 -0.69
CA PHE A 8 5.29 3.61 -0.11
C PHE A 8 6.65 4.01 -0.71
N ASP A 9 7.30 3.12 -1.45
CA ASP A 9 8.48 3.46 -2.26
C ASP A 9 8.02 3.84 -3.68
N LEU A 10 6.98 3.18 -4.19
CA LEU A 10 6.45 3.36 -5.55
C LEU A 10 5.54 4.58 -5.74
N TYR A 11 4.96 5.14 -4.68
CA TYR A 11 4.01 6.25 -4.83
C TYR A 11 4.69 7.58 -5.19
N TYR A 12 5.98 7.74 -4.87
CA TYR A 12 6.73 8.96 -5.21
C TYR A 12 6.80 9.14 -6.73
N GLY A 13 6.44 10.33 -7.21
CA GLY A 13 6.39 10.65 -8.63
C GLY A 13 5.11 10.21 -9.35
N LYS A 14 4.29 9.34 -8.74
CA LYS A 14 2.96 8.96 -9.26
C LYS A 14 1.81 9.70 -8.58
N TYR A 15 1.97 9.99 -7.30
CA TYR A 15 0.98 10.68 -6.48
C TYR A 15 1.64 11.81 -5.69
N GLY A 16 0.95 12.94 -5.53
CA GLY A 16 1.38 14.11 -4.76
C GLY A 16 1.41 13.89 -3.25
N GLY A 17 0.95 12.73 -2.75
CA GLY A 17 1.06 12.38 -1.36
C GLY A 17 0.26 11.14 -0.95
N LEU A 18 0.28 10.84 0.35
CA LEU A 18 -0.50 9.73 0.93
C LEU A 18 -2.03 9.95 0.85
N GLY A 19 -2.47 11.20 0.79
CA GLY A 19 -3.89 11.54 0.61
C GLY A 19 -4.38 11.10 -0.76
N GLU A 20 -3.71 11.56 -1.81
CA GLU A 20 -4.00 11.20 -3.19
C GLU A 20 -3.82 9.69 -3.44
N LEU A 21 -2.79 9.07 -2.85
CA LEU A 21 -2.64 7.61 -2.88
C LEU A 21 -3.87 6.90 -2.28
N ALA A 22 -4.39 7.37 -1.14
CA ALA A 22 -5.57 6.77 -0.52
C ALA A 22 -6.83 6.90 -1.40
N GLU A 23 -6.98 8.06 -2.05
CA GLU A 23 -8.06 8.32 -3.02
C GLU A 23 -7.96 7.37 -4.22
N ALA A 24 -6.77 7.25 -4.83
CA ALA A 24 -6.53 6.32 -5.93
C ALA A 24 -6.75 4.84 -5.53
N MET A 25 -6.42 4.49 -4.28
CA MET A 25 -6.68 3.16 -3.73
C MET A 25 -8.16 2.93 -3.37
N GLY A 26 -8.99 3.97 -3.30
CA GLY A 26 -10.38 3.87 -2.85
C GLY A 26 -10.52 3.44 -1.39
N ILE A 27 -9.59 3.84 -0.51
CA ILE A 27 -9.62 3.53 0.92
C ILE A 27 -9.45 4.78 1.78
N ALA A 28 -9.83 4.70 3.06
CA ALA A 28 -9.66 5.84 3.96
C ALA A 28 -8.17 6.15 4.18
N ARG A 29 -7.82 7.45 4.15
CA ARG A 29 -6.46 7.94 4.45
C ARG A 29 -5.90 7.31 5.73
N SER A 30 -6.70 7.23 6.79
CA SER A 30 -6.31 6.63 8.07
C SER A 30 -5.84 5.17 7.94
N GLN A 31 -6.39 4.39 7.00
CA GLN A 31 -5.91 3.04 6.72
C GLN A 31 -4.49 3.06 6.13
N VAL A 32 -4.23 3.94 5.16
CA VAL A 32 -2.90 4.11 4.55
C VAL A 32 -1.87 4.51 5.60
N TYR A 33 -2.18 5.51 6.43
CA TYR A 33 -1.28 5.97 7.50
C TYR A 33 -0.97 4.86 8.53
N ARG A 34 -1.99 4.12 8.97
CA ARG A 34 -1.79 3.02 9.95
C ARG A 34 -0.93 1.89 9.38
N VAL A 35 -1.10 1.55 8.10
CA VAL A 35 -0.23 0.55 7.44
C VAL A 35 1.20 1.08 7.32
N ARG A 36 1.39 2.34 6.93
CA ARG A 36 2.73 2.97 6.85
C ARG A 36 3.45 2.97 8.19
N LYS A 37 2.75 3.26 9.29
CA LYS A 37 3.31 3.27 10.65
C LYS A 37 3.51 1.87 11.24
N GLY A 38 3.03 0.81 10.59
CA GLY A 38 3.04 -0.55 11.13
C GLY A 38 1.98 -0.82 12.22
N GLU A 39 1.06 0.13 12.46
CA GLU A 39 -0.06 0.00 13.40
C GLU A 39 -1.15 -0.94 12.87
N ARG A 40 -1.17 -1.20 11.56
CA ARG A 40 -2.12 -2.13 10.92
C ARG A 40 -1.40 -2.98 9.87
N ARG A 41 -1.70 -4.27 9.85
CA ARG A 41 -1.24 -5.19 8.79
C ARG A 41 -1.93 -4.89 7.46
N VAL A 42 -1.27 -5.24 6.37
CA VAL A 42 -1.88 -5.25 5.02
C VAL A 42 -3.04 -6.25 5.02
N ASN A 43 -4.23 -5.80 4.60
CA ASN A 43 -5.43 -6.63 4.50
C ASN A 43 -5.97 -6.66 3.07
N GLY A 44 -6.97 -7.50 2.80
CA GLY A 44 -7.54 -7.66 1.45
C GLY A 44 -8.01 -6.34 0.83
N LYS A 45 -8.67 -5.47 1.60
CA LYS A 45 -9.11 -4.14 1.10
C LYS A 45 -7.93 -3.27 0.67
N PHE A 46 -6.84 -3.31 1.42
CA PHE A 46 -5.61 -2.61 1.07
C PHE A 46 -4.96 -3.18 -0.19
N ILE A 47 -4.94 -4.51 -0.34
CA ILE A 47 -4.41 -5.18 -1.54
C ILE A 47 -5.18 -4.78 -2.78
N VAL A 48 -6.52 -4.89 -2.74
CA VAL A 48 -7.39 -4.50 -3.86
C VAL A 48 -7.19 -3.02 -4.21
N GLY A 49 -7.09 -2.15 -3.21
CA GLY A 49 -6.84 -0.72 -3.43
C GLY A 49 -5.49 -0.46 -4.08
N ALA A 50 -4.42 -1.13 -3.63
CA ALA A 50 -3.10 -0.98 -4.22
C ALA A 50 -3.08 -1.43 -5.68
N VAL A 51 -3.66 -2.60 -6.00
CA VAL A 51 -3.72 -3.09 -7.39
C VAL A 51 -4.46 -2.11 -8.31
N LYS A 52 -5.53 -1.45 -7.80
CA LYS A 52 -6.24 -0.39 -8.54
C LYS A 52 -5.39 0.86 -8.75
N ALA A 53 -4.66 1.29 -7.72
CA ALA A 53 -3.80 2.48 -7.76
C ALA A 53 -2.50 2.25 -8.58
N PHE A 54 -2.08 1.01 -8.77
CA PHE A 54 -0.86 0.69 -9.51
C PHE A 54 -1.15 -0.23 -10.70
N PRO A 55 -1.93 0.23 -11.70
CA PRO A 55 -2.14 -0.55 -12.92
C PRO A 55 -0.81 -0.83 -13.60
N GLY A 56 -0.64 -2.06 -14.10
CA GLY A 56 0.59 -2.52 -14.75
C GLY A 56 1.64 -3.14 -13.82
N TYR A 57 1.48 -3.01 -12.49
CA TYR A 57 2.33 -3.70 -11.52
C TYR A 57 1.73 -5.06 -11.16
N LYS A 58 2.60 -6.07 -10.99
CA LYS A 58 2.21 -7.38 -10.46
C LYS A 58 2.11 -7.34 -8.94
N LEU A 59 1.45 -8.33 -8.35
CA LEU A 59 1.26 -8.39 -6.90
C LEU A 59 2.60 -8.45 -6.13
N ASP A 60 3.60 -9.13 -6.66
CA ASP A 60 4.95 -9.24 -6.11
C ASP A 60 5.80 -7.98 -6.28
N ASP A 61 5.44 -7.09 -7.22
CA ASP A 61 6.01 -5.75 -7.28
C ASP A 61 5.49 -4.87 -6.13
N LEU A 62 4.23 -5.06 -5.75
CA LEU A 62 3.53 -4.23 -4.74
C LEU A 62 3.67 -4.76 -3.30
N PHE A 63 3.81 -6.08 -3.15
CA PHE A 63 3.79 -6.76 -1.86
C PHE A 63 4.89 -7.81 -1.77
N TYR A 64 5.38 -8.00 -0.56
CA TYR A 64 6.39 -9.00 -0.28
C TYR A 64 6.16 -9.60 1.10
N VAL A 65 6.70 -10.79 1.29
CA VAL A 65 6.71 -11.45 2.58
C VAL A 65 7.94 -10.97 3.36
N GLY A 66 7.72 -10.44 4.57
CA GLY A 66 8.79 -10.06 5.49
C GLY A 66 8.68 -10.74 6.85
N GLY A 67 9.75 -10.61 7.64
CA GLY A 67 9.80 -10.94 9.07
C GLY A 67 9.74 -9.68 9.95
N LYS A 68 9.50 -9.89 11.25
CA LYS A 68 10.01 -8.95 12.27
C LYS A 68 11.45 -9.37 12.56
N ARG A 69 12.40 -8.47 12.37
CA ARG A 69 13.66 -8.56 13.12
C ARG A 69 13.39 -7.98 14.50
#